data_AF-A0A935LFL1-F1
#
_entry.id   AF-A0A935LFL1-F1
#
_cell.length_a   1.000
_cell.length_b   1.000
_cell.length_c   1.000
_cell.angle_alpha   90.00
_cell.angle_beta   90.00
_cell.angle_gamma   90.00
#
_symmetry.space_group_name_H-M   'P 1'
#
loop_
_entity.id
_entity.type
_entity.pdbx_description
1 polymer ?
#
loop_
_entity_poly.entity_id
_entity_poly.type
_entity_poly.pdbx_seq_one_letter_code
_entity_poly.pdbx_strand_id
1 'polypeptide(L)'
;MRTRFAFPKLLPALLLSLSLLGACSSSPHAAQPSERQAKAMAMWQERCKTAGEKIYKTVENVEGVYLMKLRPDGINYGDQFKLDDPYGSDFGGDAYIRSFLHGFYKPLANPTAETPPRVAFGYVEALDPKGGQRYRYTGEMKAIGKMDVNAPNVQVDLKRNPNFDLNIYSFVLTVSLPPAIRPVTA
;
A
#
# COMPACT_ATOMS: atom_id res chain seq x y z
N MET A 1 -31.15 -44.82 81.10
CA MET A 1 -32.59 -44.57 81.28
C MET A 1 -33.13 -44.00 79.98
N ARG A 2 -34.09 -44.68 79.35
CA ARG A 2 -34.71 -44.30 78.07
C ARG A 2 -35.64 -43.11 78.28
N THR A 3 -35.63 -42.14 77.38
CA THR A 3 -36.85 -41.43 76.97
C THR A 3 -36.73 -41.01 75.50
N ARG A 4 -37.65 -41.55 74.70
CA ARG A 4 -37.93 -41.12 73.32
C ARG A 4 -38.97 -40.00 73.40
N PHE A 5 -38.79 -38.92 72.64
CA PHE A 5 -39.91 -38.08 72.23
C PHE A 5 -39.82 -37.85 70.72
N ALA A 6 -40.86 -38.31 70.04
CA ALA A 6 -41.09 -38.12 68.62
C ALA A 6 -41.93 -36.85 68.44
N PHE A 7 -41.59 -36.02 67.46
CA PHE A 7 -42.48 -34.97 66.94
C PHE A 7 -42.61 -35.12 65.41
N PRO A 8 -43.81 -34.85 64.85
CA PRO A 8 -44.23 -35.36 63.56
C PRO A 8 -43.86 -34.46 62.37
N LYS A 9 -44.01 -35.06 61.20
CA LYS A 9 -43.75 -34.56 59.85
C LYS A 9 -44.56 -33.30 59.50
N LEU A 10 -43.92 -32.31 58.88
CA LEU A 10 -44.55 -31.42 57.90
C LEU A 10 -43.53 -31.10 56.79
N LEU A 11 -43.94 -31.44 55.56
CA LEU A 11 -43.19 -31.36 54.31
C LEU A 11 -43.16 -29.89 53.77
N PRO A 12 -42.34 -29.62 52.74
CA PRO A 12 -41.65 -28.37 52.42
C PRO A 12 -42.42 -27.49 51.43
N ALA A 13 -42.13 -26.20 51.39
CA ALA A 13 -42.50 -25.36 50.25
C ALA A 13 -41.64 -24.08 50.19
N LEU A 14 -40.33 -24.22 49.94
CA LEU A 14 -39.52 -23.08 49.46
C LEU A 14 -38.23 -23.54 48.75
N LEU A 15 -38.37 -24.45 47.77
CA LEU A 15 -37.26 -24.84 46.87
C LEU A 15 -37.77 -24.92 45.43
N LEU A 16 -38.41 -23.84 44.94
CA LEU A 16 -38.87 -23.79 43.55
C LEU A 16 -38.93 -22.36 42.99
N SER A 17 -37.83 -21.59 43.08
CA SER A 17 -37.75 -20.29 42.39
C SER A 17 -36.34 -19.82 42.01
N LEU A 18 -35.39 -20.74 41.82
CA LEU A 18 -34.04 -20.39 41.34
C LEU A 18 -33.60 -21.28 40.17
N SER A 19 -34.41 -21.33 39.12
CA SER A 19 -34.18 -22.19 37.96
C SER A 19 -34.33 -21.49 36.60
N LEU A 20 -34.00 -20.19 36.44
CA LEU A 20 -34.20 -19.49 35.14
C LEU A 20 -33.16 -18.43 34.71
N LEU A 21 -31.93 -18.40 35.25
CA LEU A 21 -30.83 -17.60 34.65
C LEU A 21 -29.56 -18.42 34.41
N GLY A 22 -29.73 -19.61 33.85
CA GLY A 22 -28.63 -20.48 33.40
C GLY A 22 -28.75 -20.83 31.92
N ALA A 23 -28.96 -19.85 31.04
CA ALA A 23 -28.88 -20.02 29.59
C ALA A 23 -27.58 -19.41 29.04
N CYS A 24 -26.45 -19.80 29.62
CA CYS A 24 -25.16 -19.72 28.96
C CYS A 24 -24.76 -21.14 28.53
N SER A 25 -25.48 -21.70 27.56
CA SER A 25 -24.98 -22.85 26.80
C SER A 25 -24.39 -22.32 25.51
N SER A 26 -23.08 -22.05 25.56
CA SER A 26 -22.20 -21.96 24.40
C SER A 26 -22.54 -23.08 23.41
N SER A 27 -23.02 -22.73 22.22
CA SER A 27 -23.10 -23.68 21.10
C SER A 27 -21.68 -24.05 20.67
N PRO A 28 -21.22 -25.31 20.83
CA PRO A 28 -20.00 -25.77 20.17
C PRO A 28 -20.44 -26.43 18.86
N HIS A 29 -21.04 -25.67 17.96
CA HIS A 29 -21.24 -26.13 16.59
C HIS A 29 -20.57 -25.10 15.69
N ALA A 30 -19.24 -25.12 15.71
CA ALA A 30 -18.53 -24.90 14.46
C ALA A 30 -19.09 -25.97 13.52
N ALA A 31 -19.96 -25.58 12.59
CA ALA A 31 -20.55 -26.50 11.64
C ALA A 31 -19.42 -27.29 10.97
N GLN A 32 -19.49 -28.62 11.06
CA GLN A 32 -18.50 -29.47 10.41
C GLN A 32 -18.51 -29.16 8.91
N PRO A 33 -17.35 -28.89 8.29
CA PRO A 33 -17.31 -28.54 6.88
C PRO A 33 -17.89 -29.71 6.08
N SER A 34 -18.83 -29.40 5.18
CA SER A 34 -19.29 -30.38 4.20
C SER A 34 -18.10 -30.98 3.45
N GLU A 35 -18.25 -32.19 2.91
CA GLU A 35 -17.20 -32.84 2.11
C GLU A 35 -16.70 -31.92 0.97
N ARG A 36 -17.62 -31.16 0.36
CA ARG A 36 -17.28 -30.13 -0.65
C ARG A 36 -16.40 -29.03 -0.09
N GLN A 37 -16.68 -28.53 1.13
CA GLN A 37 -15.87 -27.52 1.80
C GLN A 37 -14.51 -28.07 2.22
N ALA A 38 -14.44 -29.30 2.72
CA ALA A 38 -13.18 -29.96 3.06
C ALA A 38 -12.30 -30.13 1.81
N LYS A 39 -12.86 -30.57 0.68
CA LYS A 39 -12.17 -30.67 -0.59
C LYS A 39 -11.71 -29.31 -1.13
N ALA A 40 -12.56 -28.28 -1.04
CA ALA A 40 -12.20 -26.92 -1.43
C ALA A 40 -11.05 -26.36 -0.59
N MET A 41 -11.06 -26.60 0.73
CA MET A 41 -10.00 -26.19 1.65
C MET A 41 -8.68 -26.90 1.33
N ALA A 42 -8.72 -28.21 1.08
CA ALA A 42 -7.51 -28.96 0.69
C ALA A 42 -6.92 -28.42 -0.63
N MET A 43 -7.75 -28.16 -1.64
CA MET A 43 -7.29 -27.56 -2.90
C MET A 43 -6.70 -26.16 -2.71
N TRP A 44 -7.30 -25.33 -1.85
CA TRP A 44 -6.80 -24.00 -1.52
C TRP A 44 -5.44 -24.08 -0.80
N GLN A 45 -5.31 -24.94 0.21
CA GLN A 45 -4.06 -25.14 0.95
C GLN A 45 -2.91 -25.58 0.05
N GLU A 46 -3.15 -26.55 -0.85
CA GLU A 46 -2.11 -26.99 -1.80
C GLU A 46 -1.67 -25.86 -2.74
N ARG A 47 -2.60 -25.04 -3.22
CA ARG A 47 -2.27 -23.90 -4.09
C ARG A 47 -1.51 -22.81 -3.32
N CYS A 48 -1.85 -22.58 -2.06
CA CYS A 48 -1.20 -21.56 -1.23
C CYS A 48 0.27 -21.84 -0.93
N LYS A 49 0.71 -23.11 -0.91
CA LYS A 49 2.12 -23.46 -0.64
C LYS A 49 3.11 -22.84 -1.63
N THR A 50 2.68 -22.64 -2.87
CA THR A 50 3.51 -22.07 -3.94
C THR A 50 3.02 -20.72 -4.43
N ALA A 51 1.89 -20.24 -3.89
CA ALA A 51 1.33 -18.96 -4.26
C ALA A 51 2.15 -17.80 -3.68
N GLY A 52 1.93 -16.62 -4.25
CA GLY A 52 2.57 -15.38 -3.82
C GLY A 52 3.86 -15.06 -4.60
N GLU A 53 4.35 -13.86 -4.35
CA GLU A 53 5.59 -13.36 -4.93
C GLU A 53 6.79 -13.95 -4.19
N LYS A 54 7.81 -14.38 -4.95
CA LYS A 54 9.06 -14.89 -4.39
C LYS A 54 10.15 -13.84 -4.53
N ILE A 55 10.71 -13.40 -3.41
CA ILE A 55 11.87 -12.52 -3.39
C ILE A 55 13.12 -13.39 -3.42
N TYR A 56 13.79 -13.43 -4.57
CA TYR A 56 15.01 -14.23 -4.75
C TYR A 56 16.28 -13.50 -4.28
N LYS A 57 16.25 -12.17 -4.23
CA LYS A 57 17.39 -11.33 -3.86
C LYS A 57 16.89 -10.00 -3.31
N THR A 58 17.54 -9.53 -2.25
CA THR A 58 17.40 -8.17 -1.73
C THR A 58 18.72 -7.44 -1.92
N VAL A 59 18.65 -6.16 -2.27
CA VAL A 59 19.83 -5.30 -2.42
C VAL A 59 19.61 -4.06 -1.57
N GLU A 60 20.62 -3.71 -0.78
CA GLU A 60 20.61 -2.51 0.06
C GLU A 60 21.21 -1.31 -0.70
N ASN A 61 20.88 -0.10 -0.24
CA ASN A 61 21.47 1.15 -0.73
C ASN A 61 21.31 1.37 -2.25
N VAL A 62 20.13 1.05 -2.78
CA VAL A 62 19.81 1.24 -4.20
C VAL A 62 19.60 2.73 -4.49
N GLU A 63 20.52 3.33 -5.25
CA GLU A 63 20.43 4.75 -5.66
C GLU A 63 19.38 4.98 -6.76
N GLY A 64 19.17 4.00 -7.63
CA GLY A 64 18.30 4.16 -8.78
C GLY A 64 17.83 2.85 -9.38
N VAL A 65 16.79 2.94 -10.22
CA VAL A 65 16.16 1.79 -10.88
C VAL A 65 16.24 1.90 -12.38
N TYR A 66 16.22 0.75 -13.06
CA TYR A 66 16.13 0.66 -14.50
C TYR A 66 14.77 0.11 -14.91
N LEU A 67 14.02 0.89 -15.69
CA LEU A 67 12.73 0.50 -16.25
C LEU A 67 12.96 -0.19 -17.61
N MET A 68 12.67 -1.49 -17.65
CA MET A 68 12.85 -2.29 -18.87
C MET A 68 11.89 -1.87 -19.99
N LYS A 69 10.69 -1.39 -19.64
CA LYS A 69 9.67 -0.89 -20.57
C LYS A 69 9.01 0.34 -19.96
N LEU A 70 8.85 1.38 -20.78
CA LEU A 70 8.07 2.56 -20.39
C LEU A 70 6.60 2.38 -20.76
N ARG A 71 5.70 2.87 -19.90
CA ARG A 71 4.28 2.98 -20.26
C ARG A 71 4.10 4.07 -21.31
N PRO A 72 3.26 3.82 -22.35
CA PRO A 72 2.90 4.86 -23.30
C PRO A 72 2.17 6.02 -22.62
N ASP A 73 2.22 7.21 -23.23
CA ASP A 73 1.55 8.41 -22.72
C ASP A 73 0.01 8.27 -22.72
N GLY A 74 -0.53 7.58 -23.72
CA GLY A 74 -1.96 7.46 -23.97
C GLY A 74 -2.51 6.07 -23.66
N ILE A 75 -3.78 6.03 -23.27
CA ILE A 75 -4.54 4.79 -23.14
C ILE A 75 -4.90 4.29 -24.54
N ASN A 76 -4.68 3.00 -24.77
CA ASN A 76 -5.11 2.33 -25.98
C ASN A 76 -6.57 1.86 -25.84
N TYR A 77 -7.49 2.51 -26.57
CA TYR A 77 -8.93 2.22 -26.49
C TYR A 77 -9.43 1.25 -27.57
N GLY A 78 -8.63 0.95 -28.60
CA GLY A 78 -9.14 0.31 -29.81
C GLY A 78 -8.28 -0.83 -30.37
N ASP A 79 -7.00 -0.93 -29.99
CA ASP A 79 -6.09 -1.93 -30.52
C ASP A 79 -5.70 -2.94 -29.42
N GLN A 80 -6.57 -3.92 -29.18
CA GLN A 80 -6.35 -4.93 -28.14
C GLN A 80 -5.10 -5.80 -28.35
N PHE A 81 -4.51 -5.79 -29.56
CA PHE A 81 -3.35 -6.61 -29.92
C PHE A 81 -2.02 -5.86 -29.87
N LYS A 82 -2.03 -4.57 -29.53
CA LYS A 82 -0.81 -3.77 -29.40
C LYS A 82 0.10 -4.22 -28.25
N LEU A 83 -0.42 -5.08 -27.35
CA LEU A 83 0.28 -5.62 -26.17
C LEU A 83 0.99 -4.52 -25.33
N ASP A 84 0.50 -3.28 -25.44
CA ASP A 84 0.82 -2.21 -24.51
C ASP A 84 0.03 -2.42 -23.22
N ASP A 85 0.43 -1.71 -22.16
CA ASP A 85 -0.11 -1.93 -20.81
C ASP A 85 -1.66 -1.93 -20.81
N PRO A 86 -2.31 -3.10 -20.59
CA PRO A 86 -3.75 -3.25 -20.75
C PRO A 86 -4.54 -2.69 -19.56
N TYR A 87 -3.87 -2.26 -18.47
CA TYR A 87 -4.50 -1.74 -17.27
C TYR A 87 -4.66 -0.22 -17.37
N GLY A 88 -5.65 0.21 -18.15
CA GLY A 88 -5.93 1.60 -18.48
C GLY A 88 -6.58 2.41 -17.35
N SER A 89 -5.78 2.94 -16.43
CA SER A 89 -6.04 4.20 -15.68
C SER A 89 -4.85 4.64 -14.80
N ASP A 90 -3.64 4.11 -15.00
CA ASP A 90 -2.46 4.53 -14.23
C ASP A 90 -1.65 5.60 -14.98
N PHE A 91 -0.59 6.09 -14.33
CA PHE A 91 0.34 7.05 -14.92
C PHE A 91 0.99 6.50 -16.19
N GLY A 92 0.81 7.22 -17.31
CA GLY A 92 1.57 7.06 -18.55
C GLY A 92 2.72 8.06 -18.65
N GLY A 93 3.62 7.83 -19.61
CA GLY A 93 4.64 8.80 -19.97
C GLY A 93 5.56 9.26 -18.84
N ASP A 94 5.88 10.55 -18.82
CA ASP A 94 6.69 11.16 -17.77
C ASP A 94 6.09 10.98 -16.36
N ALA A 95 4.76 10.88 -16.24
CA ALA A 95 4.13 10.65 -14.93
C ALA A 95 4.49 9.27 -14.37
N TYR A 96 4.63 8.26 -15.24
CA TYR A 96 5.11 6.94 -14.86
C TYR A 96 6.53 7.03 -14.28
N ILE A 97 7.44 7.73 -14.96
CA ILE A 97 8.82 7.93 -14.49
C ILE A 97 8.85 8.73 -13.18
N ARG A 98 8.07 9.81 -13.08
CA ARG A 98 7.95 10.64 -11.87
C ARG A 98 7.53 9.82 -10.66
N SER A 99 6.68 8.80 -10.82
CA SER A 99 6.22 7.97 -9.69
C SER A 99 7.34 7.25 -8.93
N PHE A 100 8.48 6.98 -9.58
CA PHE A 100 9.66 6.37 -8.96
C PHE A 100 10.60 7.39 -8.31
N LEU A 101 10.58 8.64 -8.79
CA LEU A 101 11.44 9.75 -8.35
C LEU A 101 10.76 10.65 -7.31
N HIS A 102 9.44 10.59 -7.23
CA HIS A 102 8.64 11.41 -6.35
C HIS A 102 8.13 10.54 -5.19
N GLY A 103 8.82 10.62 -4.04
CA GLY A 103 8.42 9.93 -2.82
C GLY A 103 7.14 10.55 -2.24
N PHE A 104 6.74 10.12 -1.04
CA PHE A 104 5.78 10.95 -0.31
C PHE A 104 6.48 12.25 0.12
N TYR A 105 5.91 13.41 -0.23
CA TYR A 105 6.37 14.72 0.25
C TYR A 105 6.51 14.77 1.77
N LYS A 106 5.75 13.93 2.49
CA LYS A 106 5.95 13.61 3.90
C LYS A 106 5.98 12.09 4.08
N PRO A 107 7.07 11.49 4.60
CA PRO A 107 7.04 10.07 4.95
C PRO A 107 5.88 9.81 5.92
N LEU A 108 5.26 8.64 5.81
CA LEU A 108 4.25 8.22 6.77
C LEU A 108 4.85 8.29 8.17
N ALA A 109 4.13 8.90 9.11
CA ALA A 109 4.62 9.08 10.47
C ALA A 109 4.98 7.75 11.15
N ASN A 110 4.25 6.67 10.81
CA ASN A 110 4.45 5.32 11.34
C ASN A 110 4.46 4.30 10.18
N PRO A 111 5.61 4.07 9.53
CA PRO A 111 5.74 3.04 8.51
C PRO A 111 5.58 1.64 9.13
N THR A 112 4.93 0.73 8.41
CA THR A 112 4.82 -0.69 8.78
C THR A 112 5.52 -1.56 7.73
N ALA A 113 5.67 -2.86 7.98
CA ALA A 113 6.18 -3.79 6.97
C ALA A 113 5.28 -3.84 5.72
N GLU A 114 3.97 -3.64 5.88
CA GLU A 114 2.98 -3.61 4.80
C GLU A 114 2.90 -2.24 4.12
N THR A 115 3.34 -1.18 4.79
CA THR A 115 3.36 0.18 4.26
C THR A 115 4.70 0.84 4.59
N PRO A 116 5.80 0.40 3.93
CA PRO A 116 7.13 0.91 4.21
C PRO A 116 7.21 2.40 3.82
N PRO A 117 8.21 3.14 4.34
CA PRO A 117 8.46 4.51 3.91
C PRO A 117 8.69 4.52 2.40
N ARG A 118 7.91 5.31 1.66
CA ARG A 118 8.16 5.50 0.22
C ARG A 118 9.26 6.54 0.05
N VAL A 119 10.49 6.07 0.12
CA VAL A 119 11.68 6.82 -0.29
C VAL A 119 11.77 6.70 -1.81
N ALA A 120 11.81 7.83 -2.49
CA ALA A 120 12.04 7.84 -3.93
C ALA A 120 13.47 7.44 -4.27
N PHE A 121 13.65 6.90 -5.47
CA PHE A 121 14.97 6.69 -6.03
C PHE A 121 15.62 8.02 -6.42
N GLY A 122 16.95 8.10 -6.34
CA GLY A 122 17.70 9.27 -6.78
C GLY A 122 17.69 9.43 -8.30
N TYR A 123 17.61 8.32 -9.03
CA TYR A 123 17.44 8.34 -10.48
C TYR A 123 16.64 7.13 -11.01
N VAL A 124 16.09 7.32 -12.21
CA VAL A 124 15.45 6.26 -13.01
C VAL A 124 16.15 6.22 -14.34
N GLU A 125 16.40 5.03 -14.86
CA GLU A 125 16.95 4.86 -16.19
C GLU A 125 16.00 4.06 -17.06
N ALA A 126 15.92 4.41 -18.34
CA ALA A 126 15.07 3.70 -19.29
C ALA A 126 15.63 3.83 -20.70
N LEU A 127 15.22 2.92 -21.59
CA LEU A 127 15.46 3.05 -23.02
C LEU A 127 14.38 3.94 -23.62
N ASP A 128 14.81 4.85 -24.49
CA ASP A 128 13.92 5.57 -25.39
C ASP A 128 13.20 4.56 -26.30
N PRO A 129 11.86 4.50 -26.29
CA PRO A 129 11.09 3.59 -27.12
C PRO A 129 11.35 3.76 -28.62
N LYS A 130 11.77 4.95 -29.07
CA LYS A 130 11.96 5.26 -30.50
C LYS A 130 13.37 4.95 -30.99
N GLY A 131 14.38 5.23 -30.17
CA GLY A 131 15.79 5.15 -30.57
C GLY A 131 16.61 4.08 -29.84
N GLY A 132 16.07 3.42 -28.81
CA GLY A 132 16.80 2.46 -27.98
C GLY A 132 17.93 3.09 -27.15
N GLN A 133 18.09 4.41 -27.18
CA GLN A 133 19.08 5.12 -26.38
C GLN A 133 18.69 5.07 -24.91
N ARG A 134 19.62 4.68 -24.05
CA ARG A 134 19.42 4.71 -22.60
C ARG A 134 19.58 6.13 -22.08
N TYR A 135 18.60 6.58 -21.30
CA TYR A 135 18.62 7.86 -20.60
C TYR A 135 18.49 7.67 -19.10
N ARG A 136 19.06 8.62 -18.35
CA ARG A 136 18.90 8.78 -16.92
C ARG A 136 18.01 9.99 -16.64
N TYR A 137 16.94 9.73 -15.90
CA TYR A 137 15.97 10.69 -15.40
C TYR A 137 16.26 10.95 -13.93
N THR A 138 16.31 12.22 -13.57
CA THR A 138 16.36 12.70 -12.19
C THR A 138 15.20 13.65 -11.96
N GLY A 139 14.84 13.87 -10.69
CA GLY A 139 13.72 14.71 -10.33
C GLY A 139 14.10 15.75 -9.28
N GLU A 140 13.64 16.98 -9.46
CA GLU A 140 13.95 18.09 -8.57
C GLU A 140 12.77 19.07 -8.46
N MET A 141 12.62 19.69 -7.29
CA MET A 141 11.66 20.79 -7.10
C MET A 141 12.27 22.08 -7.63
N LYS A 142 11.64 22.67 -8.65
CA LYS A 142 12.06 23.96 -9.22
C LYS A 142 10.97 24.99 -9.07
N ALA A 143 11.37 26.24 -8.81
CA ALA A 143 10.50 27.39 -8.98
C ALA A 143 10.22 27.56 -10.48
N ILE A 144 8.99 27.29 -10.89
CA ILE A 144 8.55 27.37 -12.30
C ILE A 144 7.77 28.65 -12.60
N GLY A 145 7.49 29.45 -11.58
CA GLY A 145 6.75 30.70 -11.71
C GLY A 145 6.68 31.47 -10.40
N LYS A 146 5.94 32.58 -10.44
CA LYS A 146 5.63 33.37 -9.26
C LYS A 146 4.13 33.58 -9.13
N MET A 147 3.66 33.60 -7.88
CA MET A 147 2.29 33.98 -7.56
C MET A 147 2.04 35.44 -7.93
N ASP A 148 0.82 35.74 -8.38
CA ASP A 148 0.40 37.12 -8.58
C ASP A 148 0.29 37.83 -7.23
N VAL A 149 1.12 38.85 -7.03
CA VAL A 149 1.13 39.63 -5.80
C VAL A 149 -0.20 40.33 -5.55
N ASN A 150 -1.00 40.61 -6.59
CA ASN A 150 -2.29 41.30 -6.43
C ASN A 150 -3.43 40.35 -6.04
N ALA A 151 -3.21 39.03 -6.05
CA ALA A 151 -4.23 38.07 -5.66
C ALA A 151 -4.60 38.26 -4.17
N PRO A 152 -5.91 38.27 -3.81
CA PRO A 152 -6.33 38.56 -2.43
C PRO A 152 -5.67 37.68 -1.37
N ASN A 153 -5.53 36.38 -1.62
CA ASN A 153 -4.92 35.44 -0.68
C ASN A 153 -3.42 35.70 -0.50
N VAL A 154 -2.72 36.05 -1.59
CA VAL A 154 -1.28 36.36 -1.57
C VAL A 154 -1.02 37.65 -0.80
N GLN A 155 -1.88 38.67 -0.96
CA GLN A 155 -1.82 39.90 -0.17
C GLN A 155 -2.02 39.65 1.32
N VAL A 156 -2.92 38.73 1.69
CA VAL A 156 -3.12 38.33 3.11
C VAL A 156 -1.87 37.65 3.66
N ASP A 157 -1.27 36.74 2.90
CA ASP A 157 -0.05 36.03 3.32
C ASP A 157 1.16 36.97 3.44
N LEU A 158 1.34 37.91 2.51
CA LEU A 158 2.38 38.94 2.57
C LEU A 158 2.21 39.90 3.74
N LYS A 159 0.96 40.27 4.09
CA LYS A 159 0.67 41.07 5.29
C LYS A 159 1.01 40.32 6.58
N ARG A 160 0.78 39.00 6.60
CA ARG A 160 1.13 38.14 7.75
C ARG A 160 2.63 37.90 7.85
N ASN A 161 3.31 37.73 6.72
CA ASN A 161 4.75 37.51 6.63
C ASN A 161 5.31 38.24 5.38
N PRO A 162 6.01 39.37 5.56
CA PRO A 162 6.63 40.10 4.44
C PRO A 162 7.65 39.27 3.63
N ASN A 163 8.22 38.22 4.22
CA ASN A 163 9.16 37.31 3.58
C ASN A 163 8.47 36.04 3.03
N PHE A 164 7.17 36.10 2.75
CA PHE A 164 6.43 34.97 2.17
C PHE A 164 7.01 34.58 0.81
N ASP A 165 7.27 33.29 0.62
CA ASP A 165 7.82 32.78 -0.63
C ASP A 165 6.74 32.78 -1.72
N LEU A 166 6.92 33.64 -2.71
CA LEU A 166 6.01 33.80 -3.84
C LEU A 166 6.28 32.81 -4.97
N ASN A 167 7.29 31.95 -4.87
CA ASN A 167 7.61 31.00 -5.92
C ASN A 167 6.58 29.88 -5.99
N ILE A 168 6.18 29.54 -7.22
CA ILE A 168 5.37 28.35 -7.52
C ILE A 168 6.35 27.23 -7.84
N TYR A 169 6.40 26.21 -7.00
CA TYR A 169 7.27 25.06 -7.21
C TYR A 169 6.56 23.92 -7.92
N SER A 170 7.29 23.22 -8.79
CA SER A 170 6.85 21.98 -9.41
C SER A 170 7.99 20.98 -9.45
N PHE A 171 7.63 19.70 -9.45
CA PHE A 171 8.58 18.60 -9.60
C PHE A 171 8.88 18.38 -11.08
N VAL A 172 10.10 18.69 -11.49
CA VAL A 172 10.53 18.67 -12.89
C VAL A 172 11.47 17.49 -13.11
N LEU A 173 11.34 16.83 -14.27
CA LEU A 173 12.27 15.81 -14.70
C LEU A 173 13.45 16.43 -15.45
N THR A 174 14.66 16.00 -15.12
CA THR A 174 15.88 16.33 -15.86
C THR A 174 16.41 15.05 -16.51
N VAL A 175 16.67 15.11 -17.81
CA VAL A 175 17.12 13.97 -18.63
C VAL A 175 18.60 14.14 -18.98
N SER A 176 19.37 13.07 -18.84
CA SER A 176 20.81 13.04 -19.12
C SER A 176 21.24 11.68 -19.67
N LEU A 177 22.44 11.60 -20.25
CA LEU A 177 23.05 10.31 -20.54
C LEU A 177 23.51 9.65 -19.23
N PRO A 178 23.30 8.34 -19.06
CA PRO A 178 23.81 7.64 -17.90
C PRO A 178 25.35 7.64 -17.93
N PRO A 179 26.00 7.58 -16.76
CA PRO A 179 27.45 7.39 -16.71
C PRO A 179 27.83 6.11 -17.44
N ALA A 180 29.00 6.12 -18.10
CA ALA A 180 29.53 4.93 -18.74
C ALA A 180 29.56 3.77 -17.75
N ILE A 181 29.03 2.61 -18.16
CA ILE A 181 29.07 1.39 -17.34
C ILE A 181 30.54 1.06 -17.16
N ARG A 182 31.05 1.26 -15.94
CA ARG A 182 32.39 0.79 -15.61
C ARG A 182 32.33 -0.74 -15.61
N PRO A 183 33.24 -1.44 -16.30
CA PRO A 183 33.31 -2.88 -16.19
C PRO A 183 33.48 -3.24 -14.72
N VAL A 184 32.64 -4.15 -14.23
CA VAL A 184 32.81 -4.74 -12.91
C VAL A 184 34.09 -5.58 -13.00
N THR A 185 35.17 -5.11 -12.38
CA THR A 185 36.35 -5.94 -12.18
C THR A 185 35.93 -7.11 -11.28
N ALA A 186 35.93 -8.31 -11.86
CA ALA A 186 35.70 -9.56 -11.16
C ALA A 186 36.84 -9.86 -10.17
#